data_AF-A0A481CBU0-F1
#
_entry.id   AF-A0A481CBU0-F1
#
_cell.length_a   1.000
_cell.length_b   1.000
_cell.length_c   1.000
_cell.angle_alpha   90.00
_cell.angle_beta   90.00
_cell.angle_gamma   90.00
#
_symmetry.space_group_name_H-M   'P 1'
#
loop_
_entity.id
_entity.type
_entity.pdbx_description
1 polymer ?
#
loop_
_entity_poly.entity_id
_entity_poly.type
_entity_poly.pdbx_seq_one_letter_code
_entity_poly.pdbx_strand_id
1 'polypeptide(L)'
;MVAFPPAQMVKGYSNRARKARLAEPQLRDHNDLPLFGQWQTEEYQPPVAVDGKVPRNEFGNVYLFLPSMMPVGCVQLNLPNLQRVARKLNIDCVQAITGFDFHKGYSHPITDGYIVCEEYRDILLAAWENEQALIEKKEKEKKEKRTLGNWKLLVKGLLIRERLRLRYGTQSKTAAPHTDTGGLSSDEEEGTSSQGEAARILAASWPQNREAEEERERKCPKRTRREKKEAASHLFPFEKM
;
A
#
# COMPACT_ATOMS: atom_id res chain seq x y z
N MET A 1 37.31 -5.57 25.91
CA MET A 1 36.34 -6.61 26.30
C MET A 1 37.07 -7.94 26.40
N VAL A 2 37.12 -8.53 27.59
CA VAL A 2 37.59 -9.91 27.75
C VAL A 2 36.47 -10.80 27.25
N ALA A 3 36.70 -11.52 26.16
CA ALA A 3 35.68 -12.43 25.62
C ALA A 3 35.56 -13.63 26.56
N PHE A 4 34.46 -13.71 27.31
CA PHE A 4 34.15 -14.91 28.09
C PHE A 4 33.80 -16.06 27.14
N PRO A 5 34.27 -17.29 27.41
CA PRO A 5 33.85 -18.45 26.65
C PRO A 5 32.33 -18.67 26.82
N PRO A 6 31.64 -19.22 25.80
CA PRO A 6 30.22 -19.52 25.91
C PRO A 6 29.96 -20.52 27.02
N ALA A 7 28.87 -20.33 27.77
CA ALA A 7 28.47 -21.26 28.83
C ALA A 7 28.08 -22.63 28.27
N GLN A 8 27.45 -22.66 27.09
CA GLN A 8 27.05 -23.88 26.42
C GLN A 8 27.05 -23.69 24.90
N MET A 9 27.38 -24.74 24.15
CA MET A 9 27.19 -24.81 22.70
C MET A 9 25.98 -25.70 22.41
N VAL A 10 25.06 -25.24 21.55
CA VAL A 10 23.86 -25.97 21.14
C VAL A 10 23.73 -26.00 19.62
N LYS A 11 22.94 -26.96 19.12
CA LYS A 11 22.59 -27.10 17.70
C LYS A 11 21.69 -25.94 17.26
N GLY A 12 22.19 -25.06 16.38
CA GLY A 12 21.43 -23.93 15.84
C GLY A 12 20.41 -24.35 14.78
N TYR A 13 19.29 -23.62 14.71
CA TYR A 13 18.21 -23.87 13.74
C TYR A 13 18.04 -22.76 12.69
N SER A 14 18.96 -21.78 12.66
CA SER A 14 18.91 -20.70 11.67
C SER A 14 19.06 -21.25 10.24
N ASN A 15 18.55 -20.50 9.25
CA ASN A 15 18.69 -20.86 7.84
C ASN A 15 20.15 -21.03 7.42
N ARG A 16 21.05 -20.22 7.99
CA ARG A 16 22.50 -20.30 7.79
C ARG A 16 23.06 -21.61 8.34
N ALA A 17 22.74 -21.94 9.60
CA ALA A 17 23.18 -23.18 10.26
C ALA A 17 22.72 -24.43 9.48
N ARG A 18 21.44 -24.46 9.09
CA ARG A 18 20.86 -25.55 8.31
C ARG A 18 21.53 -25.71 6.94
N LYS A 19 21.84 -24.61 6.25
CA LYS A 19 22.54 -24.64 4.97
C LYS A 19 23.99 -25.14 5.10
N ALA A 20 24.71 -24.71 6.15
CA ALA A 20 26.07 -25.18 6.42
C ALA A 20 26.12 -26.70 6.65
N ARG A 21 25.20 -27.24 7.44
CA ARG A 21 25.10 -28.69 7.69
C ARG A 21 24.70 -29.51 6.46
N LEU A 22 23.96 -28.91 5.53
CA LEU A 22 23.64 -29.58 4.26
C LEU A 22 24.87 -29.64 3.34
N ALA A 23 25.71 -28.60 3.36
CA ALA A 23 26.93 -28.55 2.57
C ALA A 23 27.99 -29.53 3.10
N GLU A 24 28.10 -29.67 4.42
CA GLU A 24 29.08 -30.53 5.08
C GLU A 24 28.39 -31.55 5.99
N PRO A 25 28.17 -32.79 5.52
CA PRO A 25 27.48 -33.82 6.31
C PRO A 25 28.16 -34.18 7.64
N GLN A 26 29.45 -33.88 7.78
CA GLN A 26 30.21 -34.11 9.02
C GLN A 26 29.78 -33.17 10.15
N LEU A 27 29.23 -31.98 9.83
CA LEU A 27 28.76 -30.99 10.81
C LEU A 27 27.30 -31.22 11.25
N ARG A 28 26.68 -32.34 10.84
CA ARG A 28 25.23 -32.55 11.03
C ARG A 28 24.80 -32.49 12.49
N ASP A 29 25.66 -32.92 13.42
CA ASP A 29 25.44 -32.90 14.86
C ASP A 29 26.38 -31.96 15.61
N HIS A 30 27.09 -31.08 14.88
CA HIS A 30 27.93 -30.07 15.49
C HIS A 30 27.08 -28.97 16.14
N ASN A 31 27.40 -28.65 17.39
CA ASN A 31 26.80 -27.55 18.12
C ASN A 31 27.48 -26.23 17.71
N ASP A 32 26.77 -25.40 16.95
CA ASP A 32 27.29 -24.21 16.27
C ASP A 32 26.75 -22.88 16.85
N LEU A 33 25.83 -22.94 17.81
CA LEU A 33 25.25 -21.77 18.45
C LEU A 33 25.74 -21.62 19.90
N PRO A 34 26.53 -20.58 20.23
CA PRO A 34 26.91 -20.29 21.61
C PRO A 34 25.75 -19.70 22.40
N LEU A 35 25.57 -20.18 23.64
CA LEU A 35 24.66 -19.64 24.64
C LEU A 35 25.47 -19.03 25.79
N PHE A 36 24.98 -17.89 26.29
CA PHE A 36 25.60 -17.14 27.38
C PHE A 36 24.63 -17.00 28.54
N GLY A 37 25.15 -17.10 29.76
CA GLY A 37 24.39 -16.81 30.98
C GLY A 37 24.31 -15.32 31.25
N GLN A 38 23.33 -14.88 32.05
CA GLN A 38 23.16 -13.46 32.39
C GLN A 38 24.38 -12.86 33.13
N TRP A 39 25.13 -13.68 33.88
CA TRP A 39 26.39 -13.27 34.52
C TRP A 39 27.53 -12.98 33.54
N GLN A 40 27.37 -13.39 32.27
CA GLN A 40 28.32 -13.11 31.17
C GLN A 40 27.88 -11.92 30.32
N THR A 41 26.72 -11.32 30.61
CA THR A 41 26.17 -10.18 29.87
C THR A 41 26.34 -8.90 30.65
N GLU A 42 26.56 -7.80 29.93
CA GLU A 42 26.64 -6.44 30.48
C GLU A 42 25.47 -5.61 29.92
N GLU A 43 25.07 -4.57 30.64
CA GLU A 43 24.05 -3.65 30.16
C GLU A 43 24.55 -2.89 28.93
N TYR A 44 23.71 -2.81 27.90
CA TYR A 44 24.06 -2.14 26.66
C TYR A 44 24.20 -0.63 26.87
N GLN A 45 25.35 -0.08 26.50
CA GLN A 45 25.58 1.36 26.50
C GLN A 45 25.27 1.92 25.11
N PRO A 46 24.20 2.72 24.95
CA PRO A 46 23.84 3.24 23.65
C PRO A 46 24.84 4.29 23.17
N PRO A 47 25.08 4.39 21.85
CA PRO A 47 25.93 5.41 21.28
C PRO A 47 25.35 6.81 21.49
N VAL A 48 26.22 7.81 21.61
CA VAL A 48 25.84 9.22 21.74
C VAL A 48 25.66 9.83 20.35
N ALA A 49 24.62 10.65 20.16
CA ALA A 49 24.45 11.44 18.95
C ALA A 49 25.46 12.58 18.90
N VAL A 50 26.11 12.76 17.75
CA VAL A 50 27.15 13.79 17.53
C VAL A 50 26.79 14.59 16.28
N ASP A 51 26.96 15.91 16.35
CA ASP A 51 26.70 16.86 15.26
C ASP A 51 25.28 16.79 14.69
N GLY A 52 24.29 16.54 15.54
CA GLY A 52 22.90 16.42 15.11
C GLY A 52 22.60 15.19 14.24
N LYS A 53 23.50 14.19 14.20
CA LYS A 53 23.32 12.94 13.47
C LYS A 53 23.04 11.77 14.40
N VAL A 54 22.09 10.93 14.00
CA VAL A 54 21.73 9.73 14.75
C VAL A 54 22.71 8.60 14.41
N PRO A 55 23.29 7.90 15.40
CA PRO A 55 24.17 6.75 15.16
C PRO A 55 23.39 5.59 14.53
N ARG A 56 23.91 5.00 13.45
CA ARG A 56 23.22 3.99 12.63
C ARG A 56 23.93 2.66 12.60
N ASN A 57 23.16 1.60 12.40
CA ASN A 57 23.65 0.27 12.09
C ASN A 57 24.04 0.16 10.60
N GLU A 58 24.61 -0.98 10.20
CA GLU A 58 25.00 -1.27 8.81
C GLU A 58 23.86 -1.10 7.78
N PHE A 59 22.61 -1.30 8.23
CA PHE A 59 21.42 -1.13 7.42
C PHE A 59 20.89 0.30 7.34
N GLY A 60 21.53 1.25 8.04
CA GLY A 60 21.12 2.66 8.07
C GLY A 60 19.95 2.96 9.02
N ASN A 61 19.51 1.99 9.83
CA ASN A 61 18.46 2.12 10.83
C ASN A 61 19.03 2.01 12.26
N VAL A 62 18.21 2.28 13.26
CA VAL A 62 18.55 2.07 14.69
C VAL A 62 17.77 0.90 15.24
N TYR A 63 18.41 0.03 16.01
CA TYR A 63 17.72 -1.01 16.79
C TYR A 63 17.30 -0.43 18.13
N LEU A 64 15.99 -0.46 18.41
CA LEU A 64 15.40 0.03 19.65
C LEU A 64 14.48 -1.05 20.24
N PHE A 65 15.08 -2.15 20.69
CA PHE A 65 14.31 -3.27 21.28
C PHE A 65 13.88 -2.98 22.73
N LEU A 66 14.68 -2.18 23.43
CA LEU A 66 14.40 -1.70 24.78
C LEU A 66 14.50 -0.18 24.83
N PRO A 67 13.76 0.50 25.73
CA PRO A 67 13.89 1.94 25.94
C PRO A 67 15.32 2.39 26.30
N SER A 68 16.10 1.53 26.99
CA SER A 68 17.49 1.81 27.36
C SER A 68 18.47 1.81 26.18
N MET A 69 18.06 1.28 25.01
CA MET A 69 18.89 1.30 23.80
C MET A 69 18.80 2.62 23.02
N MET A 70 18.03 3.60 23.53
CA MET A 70 17.89 4.90 22.87
C MET A 70 19.23 5.63 22.84
N PRO A 71 19.71 6.09 21.66
CA PRO A 71 20.91 6.90 21.58
C PRO A 71 20.81 8.15 22.46
N VAL A 72 21.89 8.46 23.18
CA VAL A 72 21.91 9.61 24.08
C VAL A 72 21.80 10.90 23.26
N GLY A 73 20.91 11.82 23.66
CA GLY A 73 20.61 13.06 22.93
C GLY A 73 19.61 12.88 21.79
N CYS A 74 18.95 11.74 21.69
CA CYS A 74 17.89 11.48 20.72
C CYS A 74 16.53 11.26 21.38
N VAL A 75 15.48 11.48 20.60
CA VAL A 75 14.08 11.29 20.98
C VAL A 75 13.36 10.50 19.89
N GLN A 76 12.43 9.63 20.29
CA GLN A 76 11.54 8.91 19.39
C GLN A 76 10.27 9.73 19.11
N LEU A 77 9.92 9.88 17.83
CA LEU A 77 8.72 10.56 17.36
C LEU A 77 7.88 9.61 16.49
N ASN A 78 6.65 9.35 16.96
CA ASN A 78 5.71 8.44 16.30
C ASN A 78 4.71 9.22 15.44
N LEU A 79 5.24 9.91 14.43
CA LEU A 79 4.44 10.73 13.52
C LEU A 79 4.44 10.18 12.08
N PRO A 80 3.28 10.13 11.41
CA PRO A 80 3.21 9.64 10.04
C PRO A 80 3.94 10.59 9.09
N ASN A 81 4.63 10.03 8.09
CA ASN A 81 5.34 10.77 7.05
C ASN A 81 6.41 11.75 7.54
N LEU A 82 6.88 11.65 8.78
CA LEU A 82 7.88 12.56 9.36
C LEU A 82 9.18 12.57 8.54
N GLN A 83 9.62 11.42 8.03
CA GLN A 83 10.80 11.31 7.15
C GLN A 83 10.74 12.29 5.96
N ARG A 84 9.55 12.50 5.39
CA ARG A 84 9.39 13.40 4.23
C ARG A 84 9.62 14.85 4.63
N VAL A 85 9.11 15.24 5.80
CA VAL A 85 9.29 16.58 6.38
C VAL A 85 10.76 16.81 6.70
N ALA A 86 11.39 15.85 7.40
CA ALA A 86 12.80 15.93 7.80
C ALA A 86 13.73 16.08 6.59
N ARG A 87 13.49 15.33 5.51
CA ARG A 87 14.25 15.47 4.25
C ARG A 87 14.15 16.85 3.62
N LYS A 88 13.02 17.56 3.74
CA LYS A 88 12.89 18.93 3.21
C LYS A 88 13.70 19.94 4.00
N LEU A 89 13.85 19.70 5.30
CA LEU A 89 14.59 20.56 6.22
C LEU A 89 16.06 20.16 6.35
N ASN A 90 16.50 19.10 5.65
CA ASN A 90 17.84 18.51 5.75
C ASN A 90 18.20 18.11 7.20
N ILE A 91 17.21 17.68 7.98
CA ILE A 91 17.38 17.19 9.36
C ILE A 91 17.53 15.67 9.32
N ASP A 92 18.46 15.14 10.12
CA ASP A 92 18.69 13.71 10.20
C ASP A 92 17.55 13.01 10.96
N CYS A 93 16.94 12.02 10.31
CA CYS A 93 15.78 11.29 10.83
C CYS A 93 15.91 9.84 10.39
N VAL A 94 15.84 8.92 11.35
CA VAL A 94 16.10 7.48 11.13
C VAL A 94 14.94 6.65 11.64
N GLN A 95 14.61 5.55 10.97
CA GLN A 95 13.56 4.64 11.45
C GLN A 95 14.07 3.79 12.61
N ALA A 96 13.25 3.65 13.65
CA ALA A 96 13.52 2.74 14.76
C ALA A 96 12.94 1.36 14.46
N ILE A 97 13.79 0.34 14.48
CA ILE A 97 13.38 -1.06 14.40
C ILE A 97 13.19 -1.57 15.83
N THR A 98 11.94 -1.87 16.18
CA THR A 98 11.56 -2.36 17.52
C THR A 98 11.39 -3.88 17.57
N GLY A 99 11.29 -4.53 16.42
CA GLY A 99 11.16 -5.98 16.36
C GLY A 99 11.21 -6.54 14.96
N PHE A 100 10.90 -7.82 14.83
CA PHE A 100 10.81 -8.52 13.56
C PHE A 100 9.54 -9.38 13.53
N ASP A 101 8.78 -9.28 12.44
CA ASP A 101 7.64 -10.13 12.14
C ASP A 101 8.06 -11.29 11.24
N PHE A 102 7.51 -12.47 11.48
CA PHE A 102 7.84 -13.70 10.76
C PHE A 102 6.59 -14.20 10.04
N HIS A 103 6.33 -13.66 8.86
CA HIS A 103 5.21 -14.08 8.03
C HIS A 103 5.69 -14.57 6.66
N LYS A 104 4.94 -15.51 6.05
CA LYS A 104 5.22 -16.05 4.71
C LYS A 104 6.63 -16.64 4.55
N GLY A 105 7.21 -17.16 5.64
CA GLY A 105 8.53 -17.80 5.64
C GLY A 105 9.72 -16.84 5.60
N TYR A 106 9.50 -15.53 5.73
CA TYR A 106 10.55 -14.51 5.80
C TYR A 106 10.44 -13.67 7.08
N SER A 107 11.53 -13.00 7.44
CA SER A 107 11.59 -12.06 8.55
C SER A 107 11.53 -10.62 8.03
N HIS A 108 10.64 -9.82 8.59
CA HIS A 108 10.40 -8.44 8.20
C HIS A 108 10.62 -7.53 9.41
N PRO A 109 11.41 -6.45 9.30
CA PRO A 109 11.60 -5.52 10.41
C PRO A 109 10.30 -4.77 10.70
N ILE A 110 9.92 -4.73 11.97
CA ILE A 110 8.83 -3.90 12.48
C ILE A 110 9.45 -2.55 12.83
N THR A 111 8.95 -1.50 12.17
CA THR A 111 9.37 -0.12 12.42
C THR A 111 8.34 0.60 13.29
N ASP A 112 8.79 1.23 14.37
CA ASP A 112 7.92 2.05 15.22
C ASP A 112 8.50 3.46 15.38
N GLY A 113 7.96 4.38 14.59
CA GLY A 113 8.37 5.78 14.61
C GLY A 113 9.78 6.05 14.10
N TYR A 114 10.24 7.25 14.42
CA TYR A 114 11.49 7.81 13.95
C TYR A 114 12.31 8.34 15.12
N ILE A 115 13.62 8.15 15.05
CA ILE A 115 14.59 8.71 15.99
C ILE A 115 15.21 9.95 15.37
N VAL A 116 15.23 11.02 16.15
CA VAL A 116 15.78 12.33 15.80
C VAL A 116 16.58 12.85 16.99
N CYS A 117 17.62 13.64 16.75
CA CYS A 117 18.29 14.39 17.80
C CYS A 117 17.32 15.36 18.49
N GLU A 118 17.46 15.51 19.81
CA GLU A 118 16.56 16.31 20.66
C GLU A 118 16.48 17.77 20.20
N GLU A 119 17.60 18.34 19.75
CA GLU A 119 17.72 19.72 19.25
C GLU A 119 16.74 20.05 18.11
N TYR A 120 16.44 19.08 17.25
CA TYR A 120 15.59 19.28 16.08
C TYR A 120 14.14 18.88 16.31
N ARG A 121 13.80 18.38 17.49
CA ARG A 121 12.47 17.89 17.83
C ARG A 121 11.40 18.95 17.54
N ASP A 122 11.55 20.14 18.11
CA ASP A 122 10.53 21.18 18.05
C ASP A 122 10.38 21.76 16.63
N ILE A 123 11.50 21.89 15.93
CA ILE A 123 11.54 22.34 14.53
C ILE A 123 10.79 21.35 13.63
N LEU A 124 11.04 20.05 13.80
CA LEU A 124 10.35 19.01 13.04
C LEU A 124 8.87 18.93 13.37
N LEU A 125 8.49 19.09 14.63
CA LEU A 125 7.08 19.09 15.06
C LEU A 125 6.33 20.23 14.39
N ALA A 126 6.82 21.47 14.50
CA ALA A 126 6.20 22.64 13.89
C ALA A 126 6.11 22.51 12.36
N ALA A 127 7.17 21.99 11.72
CA ALA A 127 7.17 21.76 10.28
C ALA A 127 6.18 20.67 9.85
N TRP A 128 6.04 19.61 10.66
CA TRP A 128 5.09 18.53 10.41
C TRP A 128 3.65 19.03 10.53
N GLU A 129 3.32 19.81 11.56
CA GLU A 129 2.00 20.42 11.74
C GLU A 129 1.62 21.30 10.54
N ASN A 130 2.54 22.15 10.09
CA ASN A 130 2.34 22.96 8.89
C ASN A 130 2.10 22.10 7.65
N GLU A 131 2.83 21.00 7.49
CA GLU A 131 2.64 20.09 6.36
C GLU A 131 1.31 19.34 6.43
N GLN A 132 0.85 18.91 7.61
CA GLN A 132 -0.47 18.32 7.78
C GLN A 132 -1.58 19.31 7.42
N ALA A 133 -1.49 20.56 7.90
CA ALA A 133 -2.47 21.59 7.55
C ALA A 133 -2.56 21.83 6.04
N LEU A 134 -1.43 21.78 5.32
CA LEU A 134 -1.41 21.88 3.86
C LEU A 134 -2.01 20.65 3.17
N ILE A 135 -1.77 19.45 3.68
CA ILE A 135 -2.36 18.22 3.15
C ILE A 135 -3.88 18.28 3.30
N GLU A 136 -4.38 18.64 4.48
CA GLU A 136 -5.81 18.75 4.76
C GLU A 136 -6.49 19.78 3.86
N LYS A 137 -5.89 20.96 3.67
CA LYS A 137 -6.40 21.98 2.74
C LYS A 137 -6.51 21.43 1.31
N LYS A 138 -5.45 20.78 0.82
CA LYS A 138 -5.44 20.16 -0.51
C LYS A 138 -6.47 19.04 -0.65
N GLU A 139 -6.71 18.26 0.40
CA GLU A 139 -7.73 17.22 0.39
C GLU A 139 -9.15 17.80 0.37
N LYS A 140 -9.41 18.87 1.14
CA LYS A 140 -10.67 19.61 1.10
C LYS A 140 -10.94 20.16 -0.30
N GLU A 141 -9.97 20.84 -0.90
CA GLU A 141 -10.10 21.34 -2.29
C GLU A 141 -10.34 20.22 -3.31
N LYS A 142 -9.65 19.07 -3.16
CA LYS A 142 -9.88 17.91 -4.03
C LYS A 142 -11.29 17.35 -3.88
N LYS A 143 -11.79 17.27 -2.64
CA LYS A 143 -13.17 16.82 -2.35
C LYS A 143 -14.17 17.79 -2.95
N GLU A 144 -14.01 19.10 -2.77
CA GLU A 144 -14.87 20.14 -3.34
C GLU A 144 -14.89 20.09 -4.87
N LYS A 145 -13.72 20.00 -5.52
CA LYS A 145 -13.61 19.87 -6.98
C LYS A 145 -14.33 18.62 -7.50
N ARG A 146 -14.23 17.48 -6.79
CA ARG A 146 -14.96 16.25 -7.13
C ARG A 146 -16.47 16.44 -6.99
N THR A 147 -16.92 17.02 -5.87
CA THR A 147 -18.33 17.32 -5.64
C THR A 147 -18.88 18.21 -6.75
N LEU A 148 -18.22 19.32 -7.07
CA LEU A 148 -18.63 20.22 -8.16
C LEU A 148 -18.63 19.53 -9.52
N GLY A 149 -17.66 18.66 -9.80
CA GLY A 149 -17.65 17.84 -11.01
C GLY A 149 -18.86 16.91 -11.11
N ASN A 150 -19.21 16.24 -10.02
CA ASN A 150 -20.38 15.35 -9.94
C ASN A 150 -21.69 16.13 -10.10
N TRP A 151 -21.81 17.31 -9.48
CA TRP A 151 -22.98 18.18 -9.66
C TRP A 151 -23.12 18.64 -11.11
N LYS A 152 -22.02 19.04 -11.76
CA LYS A 152 -22.04 19.39 -13.19
C LYS A 152 -22.51 18.22 -14.05
N LEU A 153 -22.07 17.00 -13.76
CA LEU A 153 -22.50 15.80 -14.47
C LEU A 153 -24.00 15.55 -14.28
N LEU A 154 -24.50 15.66 -13.04
CA LEU A 154 -25.91 15.47 -12.71
C LEU A 154 -26.81 16.48 -13.43
N VAL A 155 -26.46 17.77 -13.39
CA VAL A 155 -27.22 18.83 -14.09
C VAL A 155 -27.20 18.61 -15.60
N LYS A 156 -26.06 18.30 -16.19
CA LYS A 156 -25.98 17.96 -17.63
C LYS A 156 -26.85 16.75 -17.98
N GLY A 157 -26.84 15.70 -17.15
CA GLY A 157 -27.70 14.54 -17.32
C GLY A 157 -29.19 14.88 -17.27
N LEU A 158 -29.61 15.73 -16.33
CA LEU A 158 -30.99 16.22 -16.25
C LEU A 158 -31.39 17.02 -17.48
N LEU A 159 -30.55 17.95 -17.95
CA LEU A 159 -30.80 18.74 -19.17
C LEU A 159 -30.88 17.88 -20.42
N ILE A 160 -30.00 16.87 -20.57
CA ILE A 160 -30.03 15.92 -21.69
C ILE A 160 -31.34 15.12 -21.64
N ARG A 161 -31.72 14.61 -20.46
CA ARG A 161 -32.97 13.86 -20.26
C ARG A 161 -34.19 14.69 -20.64
N GLU A 162 -34.24 15.95 -20.21
CA GLU A 162 -35.32 16.87 -20.55
C GLU A 162 -35.36 17.17 -22.06
N ARG A 163 -34.21 17.46 -22.67
CA ARG A 163 -34.10 17.67 -24.13
C ARG A 163 -34.54 16.45 -24.93
N LEU A 164 -34.18 15.24 -24.49
CA LEU A 164 -34.64 13.99 -25.12
C LEU A 164 -36.14 13.81 -24.96
N ARG A 165 -36.68 14.09 -23.76
CA ARG A 165 -38.13 14.05 -23.50
C ARG A 165 -38.91 15.03 -24.39
N LEU A 166 -38.39 16.24 -24.63
CA LEU A 166 -39.05 17.20 -25.52
C LEU A 166 -39.01 16.77 -26.99
N ARG A 167 -37.90 16.16 -27.44
CA ARG A 167 -37.75 15.76 -28.86
C ARG A 167 -38.42 14.43 -29.21
N TYR A 168 -38.50 13.50 -28.26
CA TYR A 168 -38.98 12.13 -28.51
C TYR A 168 -40.14 11.71 -27.59
N GLY A 169 -40.43 12.46 -26.52
CA GLY A 169 -41.45 12.09 -25.53
C GLY A 169 -42.90 12.31 -25.99
N THR A 170 -43.14 12.96 -27.13
CA THR A 170 -44.46 13.05 -27.76
C THR A 170 -44.80 11.82 -28.60
N GLN A 171 -43.81 11.11 -29.16
CA GLN A 171 -44.08 9.94 -30.01
C GLN A 171 -44.51 8.69 -29.23
N SER A 172 -44.32 8.65 -27.90
CA SER A 172 -44.80 7.55 -27.07
C SER A 172 -46.27 7.71 -26.60
N LYS A 173 -46.94 8.83 -26.93
CA LYS A 173 -48.36 9.03 -26.64
C LYS A 173 -49.26 9.03 -27.89
N THR A 174 -48.68 9.08 -29.08
CA THR A 174 -49.42 9.08 -30.36
C THR A 174 -49.22 7.80 -31.18
N ALA A 175 -48.73 6.73 -30.56
CA ALA A 175 -48.63 5.39 -31.14
C ALA A 175 -49.55 4.40 -30.38
N ALA A 176 -50.84 4.75 -30.29
CA ALA A 176 -51.98 3.83 -30.20
C ALA A 176 -53.26 4.68 -30.11
N PRO A 177 -53.97 4.85 -31.23
CA PRO A 177 -55.32 4.31 -31.25
C PRO A 177 -55.64 3.57 -32.56
N HIS A 178 -56.72 2.79 -32.51
CA HIS A 178 -57.40 2.01 -33.56
C HIS A 178 -57.15 0.48 -33.46
N THR A 179 -57.93 -0.21 -32.61
CA THR A 179 -59.24 -0.90 -32.89
C THR A 179 -59.04 -2.20 -33.66
N ASP A 180 -59.70 -3.33 -33.46
CA ASP A 180 -60.68 -3.90 -32.52
C ASP A 180 -60.94 -5.28 -33.15
N THR A 181 -60.84 -6.39 -32.41
CA THR A 181 -61.67 -7.59 -32.66
C THR A 181 -61.69 -8.44 -31.38
N GLY A 182 -62.91 -8.76 -30.96
CA GLY A 182 -63.24 -9.19 -29.62
C GLY A 182 -62.95 -10.65 -29.28
N GLY A 183 -63.02 -10.90 -27.98
CA GLY A 183 -63.00 -12.23 -27.37
C GLY A 183 -63.10 -12.09 -25.86
N LEU A 184 -64.32 -12.16 -25.33
CA LEU A 184 -64.58 -12.38 -23.92
C LEU A 184 -63.84 -13.65 -23.44
N SER A 185 -63.03 -13.55 -22.38
CA SER A 185 -62.95 -14.58 -21.34
C SER A 185 -62.17 -14.09 -20.12
N SER A 186 -62.61 -14.58 -18.97
CA SER A 186 -62.23 -14.31 -17.58
C SER A 186 -60.81 -14.74 -17.17
N ASP A 187 -60.41 -14.22 -16.01
CA ASP A 187 -59.46 -14.73 -15.00
C ASP A 187 -57.94 -14.50 -15.15
N GLU A 188 -57.44 -13.71 -14.19
CA GLU A 188 -56.36 -14.00 -13.24
C GLU A 188 -54.87 -13.99 -13.70
N GLU A 189 -54.09 -13.28 -12.86
CA GLU A 189 -52.66 -13.38 -12.50
C GLU A 189 -51.48 -12.77 -13.32
N GLU A 190 -50.64 -12.07 -12.52
CA GLU A 190 -49.18 -11.85 -12.52
C GLU A 190 -48.44 -11.41 -13.82
N GLY A 191 -47.58 -10.39 -13.82
CA GLY A 191 -46.64 -10.01 -12.77
C GLY A 191 -45.18 -10.36 -13.11
N THR A 192 -44.67 -10.11 -14.33
CA THR A 192 -43.22 -10.35 -14.61
C THR A 192 -42.59 -9.61 -15.82
N SER A 193 -43.36 -8.93 -16.67
CA SER A 193 -42.78 -8.32 -17.89
C SER A 193 -41.99 -7.02 -17.63
N SER A 194 -42.43 -6.22 -16.65
CA SER A 194 -41.92 -4.86 -16.44
C SER A 194 -40.50 -4.80 -15.86
N GLN A 195 -40.12 -5.77 -15.01
CA GLN A 195 -38.74 -5.86 -14.50
C GLN A 195 -37.74 -6.28 -15.58
N GLY A 196 -38.16 -7.15 -16.50
CA GLY A 196 -37.33 -7.59 -17.62
C GLY A 196 -37.02 -6.44 -18.60
N GLU A 197 -38.01 -5.61 -18.92
CA GLU A 197 -37.79 -4.41 -19.74
C GLU A 197 -36.95 -3.36 -19.02
N ALA A 198 -37.22 -3.11 -17.73
CA ALA A 198 -36.44 -2.17 -16.93
C ALA A 198 -34.96 -2.58 -16.84
N ALA A 199 -34.66 -3.87 -16.65
CA ALA A 199 -33.31 -4.40 -16.60
C ALA A 199 -32.58 -4.30 -17.95
N ARG A 200 -33.29 -4.53 -19.07
CA ARG A 200 -32.75 -4.38 -20.42
C ARG A 200 -32.41 -2.93 -20.75
N ILE A 201 -33.26 -1.97 -20.34
CA ILE A 201 -33.02 -0.54 -20.54
C ILE A 201 -31.86 -0.04 -19.65
N LEU A 202 -31.77 -0.53 -18.40
CA LEU A 202 -30.65 -0.24 -17.49
C LEU A 202 -29.31 -0.77 -18.02
N ALA A 203 -29.30 -1.99 -18.54
CA ALA A 203 -28.10 -2.59 -19.15
C ALA A 203 -27.65 -1.81 -20.40
N ALA A 204 -28.59 -1.34 -21.23
CA ALA A 204 -28.29 -0.56 -22.43
C ALA A 204 -27.86 0.90 -22.16
N SER A 205 -28.18 1.44 -20.98
CA SER A 205 -27.86 2.82 -20.60
C SER A 205 -26.66 2.94 -19.65
N TRP A 206 -26.06 1.82 -19.25
CA TRP A 206 -24.86 1.80 -18.41
C TRP A 206 -23.60 2.16 -19.23
N PRO A 207 -22.68 3.00 -18.74
CA PRO A 207 -21.51 3.44 -19.52
C PRO A 207 -20.52 2.30 -19.79
N GLN A 208 -20.59 1.66 -20.96
CA GLN A 208 -19.67 0.60 -21.41
C GLN A 208 -18.19 1.02 -21.54
N ASN A 209 -17.90 2.32 -21.55
CA ASN A 209 -16.52 2.82 -21.64
C ASN A 209 -15.65 2.43 -20.44
N ARG A 210 -16.25 2.14 -19.28
CA ARG A 210 -15.51 1.75 -18.07
C ARG A 210 -15.09 0.27 -18.08
N GLU A 211 -15.93 -0.60 -18.64
CA GLU A 211 -15.65 -2.03 -18.77
C GLU A 211 -14.60 -2.29 -19.86
N ALA A 212 -14.61 -1.50 -20.94
CA ALA A 212 -13.60 -1.60 -22.00
C ALA A 212 -12.18 -1.24 -21.51
N GLU A 213 -12.03 -0.28 -20.59
CA GLU A 213 -10.74 0.04 -19.97
C GLU A 213 -10.30 -1.05 -18.98
N GLU A 214 -11.21 -1.55 -18.14
CA GLU A 214 -10.91 -2.63 -17.19
C GLU A 214 -10.60 -3.96 -17.88
N GLU A 215 -11.30 -4.32 -18.98
CA GLU A 215 -10.98 -5.51 -19.77
C GLU A 215 -9.66 -5.36 -20.53
N ARG A 216 -9.34 -4.18 -21.04
CA ARG A 216 -8.05 -3.91 -21.69
C ARG A 216 -6.91 -3.99 -20.69
N GLU A 217 -7.08 -3.46 -19.47
CA GLU A 217 -6.10 -3.60 -18.38
C GLU A 217 -5.96 -5.05 -17.91
N ARG A 218 -7.05 -5.83 -17.87
CA ARG A 218 -7.03 -7.27 -17.50
C ARG A 218 -6.44 -8.18 -18.57
N LYS A 219 -6.58 -7.84 -19.86
CA LYS A 219 -6.09 -8.64 -21.00
C LYS A 219 -4.61 -8.41 -21.33
N CYS A 220 -3.94 -7.40 -20.77
CA CYS A 220 -2.51 -7.19 -20.96
C CYS A 220 -1.69 -7.80 -19.81
N PRO A 221 -1.17 -9.04 -19.95
CA PRO A 221 -0.23 -9.57 -18.96
C PRO A 221 1.05 -8.72 -18.96
N LYS A 222 1.39 -8.16 -17.79
CA LYS A 222 2.66 -7.46 -17.59
C LYS A 222 3.79 -8.50 -17.69
N ARG A 223 4.42 -8.61 -18.88
CA ARG A 223 5.58 -9.48 -19.09
C ARG A 223 6.64 -9.22 -18.03
N THR A 224 7.10 -10.27 -17.38
CA THR A 224 8.13 -10.16 -16.33
C THR A 224 9.46 -9.71 -16.95
N ARG A 225 10.34 -9.13 -16.13
CA ARG A 225 11.66 -8.65 -16.59
C ARG A 225 12.53 -9.77 -17.20
N ARG A 226 12.23 -11.03 -16.86
CA ARG A 226 12.90 -12.24 -17.38
C ARG A 226 12.41 -12.61 -18.77
N GLU A 227 11.09 -12.63 -18.99
CA GLU A 227 10.48 -12.86 -20.30
C GLU A 227 10.87 -11.80 -21.33
N LYS A 228 11.00 -10.53 -20.90
CA LYS A 228 11.49 -9.45 -21.78
C LYS A 228 12.95 -9.65 -22.21
N LYS A 229 13.79 -10.24 -21.34
CA LYS A 229 15.20 -10.56 -21.66
C LYS A 229 15.32 -11.77 -22.59
N GLU A 230 14.51 -12.81 -22.38
CA GLU A 230 14.48 -13.99 -23.25
C GLU A 230 13.96 -13.63 -24.65
N ALA A 231 12.90 -12.81 -24.75
CA ALA A 231 12.43 -12.29 -26.04
C ALA A 231 13.51 -11.45 -26.77
N ALA A 232 14.29 -10.65 -26.03
CA ALA A 232 15.39 -9.88 -26.61
C ALA A 232 16.59 -10.75 -27.05
N SER A 233 16.78 -11.92 -26.43
CA SER A 233 17.80 -12.89 -26.87
C SER A 233 17.45 -13.57 -28.19
N HIS A 234 16.15 -13.70 -28.49
CA HIS A 234 15.64 -14.27 -29.74
C HIS A 234 15.57 -13.27 -30.91
N LEU A 235 15.81 -11.98 -30.67
CA LEU A 235 15.84 -10.95 -31.72
C LEU A 235 17.19 -10.93 -32.45
N PHE A 236 17.14 -10.79 -33.78
CA PHE A 236 18.32 -10.74 -34.62
C PHE A 236 19.11 -9.44 -34.40
N PRO A 237 20.43 -9.40 -34.66
CA PRO A 237 21.28 -8.23 -34.38
C PRO A 237 20.82 -6.92 -35.02
N PHE A 238 20.16 -6.96 -36.18
CA PHE A 238 19.67 -5.76 -36.88
C PHE A 238 18.33 -5.23 -36.33
N GLU A 239 17.64 -5.99 -35.48
CA GLU A 239 16.40 -5.57 -34.80
C GLU A 239 16.68 -4.95 -33.41
N LYS A 240 17.95 -4.95 -32.97
CA LYS A 240 18.39 -4.44 -31.65
C LYS A 240 18.84 -2.97 -31.65
N MET A 241 18.81 -2.29 -32.79
CA MET A 241 19.23 -0.89 -32.97
C MET A 241 18.09 0.09 -32.68
#